data_AF-A0A7X5IT39-F1
#
_entry.id   AF-A0A7X5IT39-F1
#
_cell.length_a   1.000
_cell.length_b   1.000
_cell.length_c   1.000
_cell.angle_alpha   90.00
_cell.angle_beta   90.00
_cell.angle_gamma   90.00
#
_symmetry.space_group_name_H-M   'P 1'
#
loop_
_entity.id
_entity.type
_entity.pdbx_description
1 polymer ?
#
loop_
_entity_poly.entity_id
_entity_poly.type
_entity_poly.pdbx_seq_one_letter_code
_entity_poly.pdbx_strand_id
1 'polypeptide(L)'
;TEMTFDCDTVLLSVGLIPENELSRAAGLTMDPRTNGPSVYENMETSIPGVFACGNVVHVHDLVDFVTAESQRAGHAAAAYCAGNAPAAEPLLPLKGGNGVGYTVPQQIRMDNAKDGVSVFFRVRAVYRDAKIVVRDENGTQIAAFAREHLAPGEMESIKLPRVLLDKAVGALTVQVEEGGDGK
;
A
#
# COMPACT_ATOMS: atom_id res chain seq x y z
N THR A 1 -6.87 10.47 -36.01
CA THR A 1 -7.70 11.69 -36.05
C THR A 1 -6.92 12.75 -35.31
N GLU A 2 -6.63 13.87 -35.97
CA GLU A 2 -5.89 14.99 -35.39
C GLU A 2 -6.83 16.20 -35.30
N MET A 3 -6.68 17.00 -34.25
CA MET A 3 -7.48 18.20 -34.00
C MET A 3 -6.55 19.32 -33.54
N THR A 4 -6.78 20.52 -34.03
CA THR A 4 -6.04 21.74 -33.65
C THR A 4 -6.97 22.64 -32.86
N PHE A 5 -6.47 23.20 -31.75
CA PHE A 5 -7.22 24.12 -30.90
C PHE A 5 -6.42 25.42 -30.77
N ASP A 6 -7.06 26.54 -31.10
CA ASP A 6 -6.48 27.86 -30.83
C ASP A 6 -6.61 28.15 -29.34
N CYS A 7 -5.48 28.34 -28.65
CA CYS A 7 -5.45 28.68 -27.24
C CYS A 7 -4.22 29.53 -26.90
N ASP A 8 -4.39 30.45 -25.96
CA ASP A 8 -3.29 31.28 -25.46
C ASP A 8 -2.47 30.57 -24.37
N THR A 9 -3.03 29.54 -23.74
CA THR A 9 -2.38 28.77 -22.66
C THR A 9 -2.99 27.37 -22.55
N VAL A 10 -2.14 26.36 -22.34
CA VAL A 10 -2.54 24.97 -22.08
C VAL A 10 -2.12 24.60 -20.66
N LEU A 11 -3.07 24.08 -19.86
CA LEU A 11 -2.81 23.50 -18.54
C LEU A 11 -3.04 21.99 -18.61
N LEU A 12 -1.98 21.21 -18.40
CA LEU A 12 -2.04 19.76 -18.38
C LEU A 12 -2.19 19.26 -16.94
N SER A 13 -3.38 18.78 -16.58
CA SER A 13 -3.63 18.15 -15.27
C SER A 13 -3.45 16.63 -15.35
N VAL A 14 -2.21 16.19 -15.63
CA VAL A 14 -1.86 14.80 -15.98
C VAL A 14 -1.29 14.00 -14.81
N GLY A 15 -1.95 14.05 -13.64
CA GLY A 15 -1.59 13.26 -12.46
C GLY A 15 -0.17 13.49 -11.92
N LEU A 16 0.21 12.71 -10.91
CA LEU A 16 1.58 12.67 -10.38
C LEU A 16 2.18 11.30 -10.69
N ILE A 17 3.43 11.28 -11.16
CA ILE A 17 4.22 10.07 -11.32
C ILE A 17 5.41 10.18 -10.36
N PRO A 18 5.63 9.18 -9.49
CA PRO A 18 6.80 9.17 -8.62
C PRO A 18 8.11 9.17 -9.42
N GLU A 19 8.99 10.13 -9.12
CA GLU A 19 10.39 10.11 -9.57
C GLU A 19 11.17 9.18 -8.63
N ASN A 20 11.77 8.12 -9.17
CA ASN A 20 12.38 7.04 -8.41
C ASN A 20 13.72 6.57 -9.02
N GLU A 21 14.39 7.42 -9.79
CA GLU A 21 15.69 7.13 -10.38
C GLU A 21 16.73 6.81 -9.31
N LEU A 22 16.77 7.58 -8.22
CA LEU A 22 17.69 7.31 -7.09
C LEU A 22 17.38 5.96 -6.42
N SER A 23 16.10 5.63 -6.21
CA SER A 23 15.67 4.35 -5.65
C SER A 23 16.14 3.18 -6.52
N ARG A 24 15.99 3.32 -7.86
CA ARG A 24 16.45 2.31 -8.83
C ARG A 24 17.97 2.22 -8.87
N ALA A 25 18.67 3.34 -8.89
CA ALA A 25 20.12 3.38 -8.93
C ALA A 25 20.75 2.78 -7.66
N ALA A 26 20.09 2.94 -6.51
CA ALA A 26 20.48 2.32 -5.25
C ALA A 26 20.25 0.79 -5.23
N GLY A 27 19.51 0.23 -6.19
CA GLY A 27 19.18 -1.19 -6.24
C GLY A 27 18.04 -1.60 -5.30
N LEU A 28 17.14 -0.66 -4.95
CA LEU A 28 15.95 -0.98 -4.18
C LEU A 28 15.00 -1.88 -4.98
N THR A 29 14.36 -2.83 -4.30
CA THR A 29 13.25 -3.59 -4.86
C THR A 29 12.10 -2.63 -5.15
N MET A 30 11.65 -2.55 -6.40
CA MET A 30 10.57 -1.67 -6.82
C MET A 30 9.25 -2.44 -6.97
N ASP A 31 8.14 -1.84 -6.58
CA ASP A 31 6.80 -2.33 -6.92
C ASP A 31 6.38 -1.74 -8.28
N PRO A 32 6.21 -2.55 -9.33
CA PRO A 32 5.85 -2.05 -10.67
C PRO A 32 4.44 -1.42 -10.72
N ARG A 33 3.60 -1.64 -9.71
CA ARG A 33 2.23 -1.09 -9.66
C ARG A 33 2.19 0.33 -9.12
N THR A 34 3.05 0.66 -8.16
CA THR A 34 3.19 2.03 -7.64
C THR A 34 4.33 2.79 -8.30
N ASN A 35 5.25 2.09 -8.97
CA ASN A 35 6.55 2.59 -9.43
C ASN A 35 7.44 3.13 -8.31
N GLY A 36 7.12 2.83 -7.05
CA GLY A 36 7.89 3.17 -5.85
C GLY A 36 8.63 1.97 -5.26
N PRO A 37 9.52 2.19 -4.28
CA PRO A 37 10.19 1.11 -3.58
C PRO A 37 9.18 0.26 -2.80
N SER A 38 9.40 -1.05 -2.80
CA SER A 38 8.72 -1.98 -1.92
C SER A 38 9.18 -1.74 -0.48
N VAL A 39 8.22 -1.66 0.44
CA VAL A 39 8.49 -1.37 1.86
C VAL A 39 7.85 -2.39 2.80
N TYR A 40 8.45 -2.53 3.97
CA TYR A 40 7.90 -3.22 5.13
C TYR A 40 6.92 -2.32 5.90
N GLU A 41 6.22 -2.85 6.91
CA GLU A 41 5.21 -2.12 7.70
C GLU A 41 5.73 -0.87 8.42
N ASN A 42 7.03 -0.84 8.70
CA ASN A 42 7.75 0.28 9.31
C ASN A 42 8.37 1.25 8.28
N MET A 43 8.08 1.07 6.98
CA MET A 43 8.59 1.85 5.86
C MET A 43 10.07 1.62 5.51
N GLU A 44 10.72 0.62 6.09
CA GLU A 44 12.04 0.18 5.64
C GLU A 44 11.93 -0.48 4.26
N THR A 45 12.92 -0.25 3.42
CA THR A 45 12.99 -0.81 2.06
C THR A 45 13.73 -2.16 2.05
N SER A 46 14.01 -2.70 0.87
CA SER A 46 14.84 -3.91 0.72
C SER A 46 16.30 -3.72 1.15
N ILE A 47 16.78 -2.48 1.31
CA ILE A 47 18.13 -2.21 1.83
C ILE A 47 18.00 -1.84 3.32
N PRO A 48 18.64 -2.62 4.22
CA PRO A 48 18.62 -2.32 5.65
C PRO A 48 19.12 -0.90 5.95
N GLY A 49 18.40 -0.19 6.82
CA GLY A 49 18.70 1.19 7.19
C GLY A 49 18.23 2.25 6.18
N VAL A 50 17.66 1.85 5.04
CA VAL A 50 17.06 2.77 4.06
C VAL A 50 15.54 2.70 4.16
N PHE A 51 14.92 3.85 4.40
CA PHE A 51 13.47 4.00 4.60
C PHE A 51 12.89 4.92 3.53
N ALA A 52 11.65 4.67 3.13
CA ALA A 52 10.96 5.46 2.10
C ALA A 52 9.53 5.80 2.55
N CYS A 53 9.09 7.03 2.32
CA CYS A 53 7.73 7.47 2.68
C CYS A 53 7.25 8.61 1.77
N GLY A 54 5.95 8.86 1.78
CA GLY A 54 5.26 9.82 0.95
C GLY A 54 5.14 9.36 -0.51
N ASN A 55 5.04 10.33 -1.41
CA ASN A 55 4.75 10.10 -2.83
C ASN A 55 5.83 9.30 -3.58
N VAL A 56 7.02 9.11 -2.99
CA VAL A 56 8.06 8.23 -3.55
C VAL A 56 7.64 6.75 -3.50
N VAL A 57 6.90 6.35 -2.46
CA VAL A 57 6.41 4.96 -2.24
C VAL A 57 5.13 4.73 -3.03
N HIS A 58 4.15 5.63 -2.83
CA HIS A 58 2.86 5.65 -3.50
C HIS A 58 2.22 7.04 -3.34
N VAL A 59 1.44 7.46 -4.34
CA VAL A 59 0.81 8.80 -4.33
C VAL A 59 -0.31 8.84 -3.31
N HIS A 60 -0.17 9.73 -2.33
CA HIS A 60 -1.16 9.98 -1.30
C HIS A 60 -2.12 11.10 -1.71
N ASP A 61 -3.37 10.99 -1.26
CA ASP A 61 -4.40 12.01 -1.54
C ASP A 61 -4.35 13.17 -0.54
N LEU A 62 -4.03 12.87 0.72
CA LEU A 62 -4.05 13.81 1.83
C LEU A 62 -2.68 13.91 2.51
N VAL A 63 -2.31 15.12 2.90
CA VAL A 63 -1.06 15.43 3.62
C VAL A 63 -1.00 14.73 4.98
N ASP A 64 -2.15 14.46 5.61
CA ASP A 64 -2.22 13.75 6.89
C ASP A 64 -1.63 12.34 6.79
N PHE A 65 -1.93 11.61 5.70
CA PHE A 65 -1.40 10.27 5.48
C PHE A 65 0.10 10.30 5.19
N VAL A 66 0.55 11.26 4.37
CA VAL A 66 1.99 11.48 4.13
C VAL A 66 2.71 11.73 5.46
N THR A 67 2.15 12.59 6.31
CA THR A 67 2.74 12.95 7.60
C THR A 67 2.83 11.75 8.52
N ALA A 68 1.75 10.97 8.66
CA ALA A 68 1.73 9.77 9.50
C ALA A 68 2.71 8.70 8.99
N GLU A 69 2.83 8.53 7.67
CA GLU A 69 3.78 7.61 7.05
C GLU A 69 5.23 8.07 7.28
N SER A 70 5.52 9.36 7.10
CA SER A 70 6.84 9.94 7.35
C SER A 70 7.26 9.87 8.82
N GLN A 71 6.33 10.08 9.75
CA GLN A 71 6.60 9.89 11.18
C GLN A 71 6.98 8.44 11.50
N ARG A 72 6.29 7.48 10.89
CA ARG A 72 6.59 6.05 11.05
C ARG A 72 7.98 5.70 10.51
N ALA A 73 8.30 6.17 9.31
CA ALA A 73 9.63 5.98 8.70
C ALA A 73 10.74 6.61 9.56
N GLY A 74 10.53 7.83 10.04
CA GLY A 74 11.49 8.53 10.91
C GLY A 74 11.70 7.81 12.25
N HIS A 75 10.63 7.33 12.88
CA HIS A 75 10.73 6.55 14.12
C HIS A 75 11.50 5.24 13.90
N ALA A 76 11.21 4.54 12.80
CA ALA A 76 11.89 3.29 12.46
C ALA A 76 13.37 3.50 12.13
N ALA A 77 13.72 4.59 11.41
CA ALA A 77 15.10 4.97 11.14
C ALA A 77 15.86 5.29 12.43
N ALA A 78 15.25 6.02 13.36
CA ALA A 78 15.84 6.31 14.66
C ALA A 78 16.07 5.03 15.48
N ALA A 79 15.10 4.11 15.48
CA ALA A 79 15.23 2.81 16.14
C ALA A 79 16.36 1.95 15.52
N TYR A 80 16.50 1.95 14.20
CA TYR A 80 17.59 1.28 13.49
C TYR A 80 18.95 1.83 13.91
N CYS A 81 19.13 3.15 13.92
CA CYS A 81 20.36 3.80 14.37
C CYS A 81 20.69 3.50 15.85
N ALA A 82 19.69 3.25 16.68
CA ALA A 82 19.85 2.84 18.08
C ALA A 82 20.15 1.33 18.25
N GLY A 83 20.29 0.56 17.17
CA GLY A 83 20.53 -0.88 17.22
C GLY A 83 19.27 -1.73 17.44
N ASN A 84 18.08 -1.13 17.39
CA ASN A 84 16.80 -1.81 17.56
C ASN A 84 16.16 -2.17 16.22
N ALA A 85 16.96 -2.71 15.29
CA ALA A 85 16.46 -3.15 13.99
C ALA A 85 15.50 -4.35 14.17
N PRO A 86 14.34 -4.38 13.48
CA PRO A 86 13.44 -5.51 13.58
C PRO A 86 14.07 -6.77 12.97
N ALA A 87 13.63 -7.94 13.45
CA ALA A 87 14.01 -9.20 12.83
C ALA A 87 13.55 -9.25 11.37
N ALA A 88 14.38 -9.82 10.49
CA ALA A 88 14.07 -9.91 9.07
C ALA A 88 12.90 -10.86 8.77
N GLU A 89 12.65 -11.83 9.65
CA GLU A 89 11.65 -12.90 9.52
C GLU A 89 10.92 -13.09 10.87
N PRO A 90 9.69 -13.64 10.90
CA PRO A 90 8.93 -14.13 9.74
C PRO A 90 8.23 -13.01 8.96
N LEU A 91 8.31 -13.10 7.62
CA LEU A 91 7.65 -12.20 6.68
C LEU A 91 6.27 -12.72 6.27
N LEU A 92 5.30 -11.81 6.25
CA LEU A 92 3.96 -12.02 5.74
C LEU A 92 3.75 -11.13 4.49
N PRO A 93 3.78 -11.71 3.27
CA PRO A 93 3.57 -10.93 2.05
C PRO A 93 2.12 -10.43 1.94
N LEU A 94 1.95 -9.19 1.47
CA LEU A 94 0.66 -8.60 1.10
C LEU A 94 0.57 -8.45 -0.41
N LYS A 95 -0.58 -8.79 -0.98
CA LYS A 95 -0.85 -8.70 -2.41
C LYS A 95 -2.21 -8.08 -2.67
N GLY A 96 -2.30 -7.26 -3.73
CA GLY A 96 -3.59 -6.86 -4.30
C GLY A 96 -4.17 -7.99 -5.16
N GLY A 97 -5.40 -8.38 -4.86
CA GLY A 97 -6.20 -9.36 -5.60
C GLY A 97 -7.21 -8.70 -6.53
N ASN A 98 -8.41 -9.29 -6.65
CA ASN A 98 -9.46 -8.75 -7.48
C ASN A 98 -9.81 -7.30 -7.10
N GLY A 99 -9.92 -6.42 -8.09
CA GLY A 99 -10.27 -5.01 -7.89
C GLY A 99 -9.24 -4.14 -7.16
N VAL A 100 -8.15 -4.69 -6.62
CA VAL A 100 -7.12 -3.95 -5.88
C VAL A 100 -5.85 -3.79 -6.72
N GLY A 101 -5.35 -2.55 -6.81
CA GLY A 101 -4.20 -2.17 -7.62
C GLY A 101 -2.87 -2.70 -7.09
N TYR A 102 -2.62 -2.45 -5.81
CA TYR A 102 -1.38 -2.69 -5.06
C TYR A 102 -1.70 -2.65 -3.56
N THR A 103 -0.72 -2.95 -2.70
CA THR A 103 -0.82 -2.75 -1.25
C THR A 103 0.47 -2.15 -0.71
N VAL A 104 0.37 -1.18 0.19
CA VAL A 104 1.50 -0.64 0.96
C VAL A 104 1.19 -0.82 2.45
N PRO A 105 2.05 -1.51 3.22
CA PRO A 105 3.30 -2.15 2.79
C PRO A 105 3.07 -3.39 1.91
N GLN A 106 4.11 -3.84 1.22
CA GLN A 106 4.09 -5.08 0.43
C GLN A 106 4.47 -6.30 1.26
N GLN A 107 5.15 -6.11 2.37
CA GLN A 107 5.56 -7.17 3.29
C GLN A 107 5.38 -6.70 4.73
N ILE A 108 5.02 -7.62 5.62
CA ILE A 108 4.93 -7.36 7.06
C ILE A 108 5.93 -8.26 7.79
N ARG A 109 6.80 -7.67 8.61
CA ARG A 109 7.57 -8.40 9.61
C ARG A 109 6.70 -8.65 10.82
N MET A 110 6.32 -9.90 11.01
CA MET A 110 5.36 -10.27 12.05
C MET A 110 5.83 -9.83 13.43
N ASP A 111 7.10 -9.98 13.77
CA ASP A 111 7.63 -9.62 15.10
C ASP A 111 7.57 -8.11 15.41
N ASN A 112 7.52 -7.27 14.36
CA ASN A 112 7.41 -5.82 14.50
C ASN A 112 5.95 -5.33 14.49
N ALA A 113 5.01 -6.13 13.98
CA ALA A 113 3.59 -5.79 13.82
C ALA A 113 2.74 -5.94 15.10
N LYS A 114 3.24 -5.49 16.27
CA LYS A 114 2.55 -5.70 17.57
C LYS A 114 1.22 -4.95 17.68
N ASP A 115 1.17 -3.70 17.19
CA ASP A 115 -0.02 -2.85 17.25
C ASP A 115 -0.95 -3.01 16.03
N GLY A 116 -0.68 -4.03 15.19
CA GLY A 116 -1.28 -4.21 13.88
C GLY A 116 -0.66 -3.32 12.80
N VAL A 117 -1.10 -3.53 11.57
CA VAL A 117 -0.58 -2.84 10.38
C VAL A 117 -1.71 -2.14 9.64
N SER A 118 -1.48 -0.89 9.25
CA SER A 118 -2.37 -0.19 8.32
C SER A 118 -1.90 -0.50 6.90
N VAL A 119 -2.82 -1.00 6.07
CA VAL A 119 -2.58 -1.35 4.68
C VAL A 119 -3.31 -0.36 3.80
N PHE A 120 -2.55 0.38 2.99
CA PHE A 120 -3.04 1.33 2.01
C PHE A 120 -3.10 0.68 0.63
N PHE A 121 -4.10 1.04 -0.15
CA PHE A 121 -4.26 0.54 -1.50
C PHE A 121 -5.19 1.46 -2.30
N ARG A 122 -5.24 1.25 -3.61
CA ARG A 122 -6.26 1.85 -4.49
C ARG A 122 -7.00 0.76 -5.24
N VAL A 123 -8.27 1.01 -5.50
CA VAL A 123 -9.08 0.12 -6.33
C VAL A 123 -8.89 0.42 -7.82
N ARG A 124 -9.21 -0.56 -8.69
CA ARG A 124 -9.04 -0.43 -10.15
C ARG A 124 -10.31 0.00 -10.89
N ALA A 125 -11.46 -0.07 -10.25
CA ALA A 125 -12.74 0.33 -10.79
C ALA A 125 -13.59 1.00 -9.72
N VAL A 126 -14.71 1.59 -10.16
CA VAL A 126 -15.71 2.12 -9.24
C VAL A 126 -16.58 0.96 -8.75
N TYR A 127 -16.70 0.81 -7.43
CA TYR A 127 -17.57 -0.19 -6.81
C TYR A 127 -18.62 0.49 -5.92
N ARG A 128 -19.80 -0.13 -5.83
CA ARG A 128 -20.89 0.26 -4.92
C ARG A 128 -21.29 -0.93 -4.08
N ASP A 129 -21.67 -0.67 -2.83
CA ASP A 129 -22.09 -1.71 -1.87
C ASP A 129 -21.15 -2.91 -1.83
N ALA A 130 -19.85 -2.64 -1.75
CA ALA A 130 -18.79 -3.63 -1.84
C ALA A 130 -18.18 -3.94 -0.47
N LYS A 131 -17.36 -5.00 -0.44
CA LYS A 131 -16.55 -5.38 0.71
C LYS A 131 -15.10 -5.49 0.30
N ILE A 132 -14.23 -4.89 1.10
CA ILE A 132 -12.81 -5.20 1.08
C ILE A 132 -12.60 -6.46 1.90
N VAL A 133 -12.19 -7.55 1.25
CA VAL A 133 -11.97 -8.85 1.87
C VAL A 133 -10.48 -9.14 1.87
N VAL A 134 -9.97 -9.60 3.00
CA VAL A 134 -8.59 -10.05 3.15
C VAL A 134 -8.60 -11.55 3.33
N ARG A 135 -7.92 -12.27 2.43
CA ARG A 135 -7.83 -13.74 2.44
C ARG A 135 -6.39 -14.20 2.60
N ASP A 136 -6.19 -15.34 3.23
CA ASP A 136 -4.89 -16.00 3.27
C ASP A 136 -4.63 -16.82 1.99
N GLU A 137 -3.49 -17.52 1.94
CA GLU A 137 -3.09 -18.32 0.77
C GLU A 137 -4.03 -19.52 0.51
N ASN A 138 -4.73 -19.99 1.55
CA ASN A 138 -5.72 -21.06 1.44
C ASN A 138 -7.11 -20.57 1.03
N GLY A 139 -7.29 -19.25 0.86
CA GLY A 139 -8.58 -18.62 0.55
C GLY A 139 -9.46 -18.35 1.78
N THR A 140 -8.96 -18.62 2.99
CA THR A 140 -9.64 -18.34 4.26
C THR A 140 -9.80 -16.85 4.44
N GLN A 141 -11.02 -16.38 4.72
CA GLN A 141 -11.27 -14.98 5.00
C GLN A 141 -10.74 -14.60 6.40
N ILE A 142 -9.75 -13.70 6.42
CA ILE A 142 -9.11 -13.17 7.63
C ILE A 142 -9.84 -11.92 8.14
N ALA A 143 -10.28 -11.05 7.22
CA ALA A 143 -11.02 -9.83 7.53
C ALA A 143 -11.99 -9.46 6.40
N ALA A 144 -13.03 -8.72 6.72
CA ALA A 144 -13.91 -8.09 5.74
C ALA A 144 -14.38 -6.72 6.25
N PHE A 145 -14.40 -5.73 5.36
CA PHE A 145 -14.78 -4.35 5.66
C PHE A 145 -15.78 -3.87 4.61
N ALA A 146 -16.99 -3.51 5.04
CA ALA A 146 -18.01 -2.97 4.15
C ALA A 146 -17.66 -1.55 3.70
N ARG A 147 -18.03 -1.22 2.45
CA ARG A 147 -17.83 0.07 1.79
C ARG A 147 -19.04 0.36 0.89
N GLU A 148 -19.68 1.51 1.11
CA GLU A 148 -20.79 1.95 0.25
C GLU A 148 -20.30 2.36 -1.14
N HIS A 149 -19.11 2.96 -1.21
CA HIS A 149 -18.49 3.41 -2.44
C HIS A 149 -16.97 3.20 -2.39
N LEU A 150 -16.39 2.85 -3.53
CA LEU A 150 -14.95 2.77 -3.76
C LEU A 150 -14.65 3.37 -5.12
N ALA A 151 -13.67 4.25 -5.21
CA ALA A 151 -13.26 4.89 -6.46
C ALA A 151 -11.74 4.79 -6.69
N PRO A 152 -11.26 4.60 -7.94
CA PRO A 152 -9.82 4.50 -8.21
C PRO A 152 -9.01 5.76 -7.88
N GLY A 153 -9.69 6.91 -7.83
CA GLY A 153 -9.08 8.20 -7.48
C GLY A 153 -8.88 8.39 -5.98
N GLU A 154 -9.44 7.51 -5.15
CA GLU A 154 -9.40 7.59 -3.69
C GLU A 154 -8.53 6.47 -3.12
N MET A 155 -7.66 6.84 -2.19
CA MET A 155 -6.83 5.92 -1.45
C MET A 155 -7.62 5.31 -0.30
N GLU A 156 -7.67 3.98 -0.30
CA GLU A 156 -8.27 3.20 0.76
C GLU A 156 -7.25 2.78 1.81
N SER A 157 -7.72 2.64 3.04
CA SER A 157 -6.92 2.09 4.14
C SER A 157 -7.75 1.12 4.98
N ILE A 158 -7.14 0.00 5.35
CA ILE A 158 -7.66 -0.94 6.34
C ILE A 158 -6.61 -1.17 7.43
N LYS A 159 -7.06 -1.33 8.67
CA LYS A 159 -6.18 -1.75 9.76
C LYS A 159 -6.35 -3.24 10.00
N LEU A 160 -5.24 -3.98 9.95
CA LEU A 160 -5.17 -5.39 10.29
C LEU A 160 -4.56 -5.52 11.70
N PRO A 161 -5.36 -5.78 12.74
CA PRO A 161 -4.86 -6.04 14.08
C PRO A 161 -3.99 -7.29 14.12
N ARG A 162 -3.06 -7.34 15.07
CA ARG A 162 -2.16 -8.48 15.26
C ARG A 162 -2.90 -9.83 15.33
N VAL A 163 -4.02 -9.88 16.04
CA VAL A 163 -4.88 -11.07 16.19
C VAL A 163 -5.39 -11.63 14.86
N LEU A 164 -5.55 -10.79 13.83
CA LEU A 164 -5.94 -11.25 12.49
C LEU A 164 -4.73 -11.72 11.68
N LEU A 165 -3.59 -11.04 11.82
CA LEU A 165 -2.34 -11.43 11.18
C LEU A 165 -1.86 -12.81 11.66
N ASP A 166 -2.01 -13.11 12.96
CA ASP A 166 -1.62 -14.41 13.54
C ASP A 166 -2.46 -15.58 13.02
N LYS A 167 -3.64 -15.32 12.44
CA LYS A 167 -4.49 -16.34 11.82
C LYS A 167 -4.12 -16.62 10.36
N ALA A 168 -3.33 -15.75 9.75
CA ALA A 168 -2.97 -15.86 8.35
C ALA A 168 -1.99 -17.01 8.12
N VAL A 169 -2.23 -17.77 7.07
CA VAL A 169 -1.28 -18.77 6.57
C VAL A 169 -0.78 -18.31 5.20
N GLY A 170 0.53 -18.17 5.05
CA GLY A 170 1.13 -17.74 3.80
C GLY A 170 0.83 -16.28 3.46
N ALA A 171 0.74 -15.95 2.17
CA ALA A 171 0.50 -14.58 1.73
C ALA A 171 -0.94 -14.11 1.99
N LEU A 172 -1.11 -12.86 2.39
CA LEU A 172 -2.40 -12.19 2.48
C LEU A 172 -2.74 -11.48 1.16
N THR A 173 -3.97 -11.67 0.70
CA THR A 173 -4.52 -11.03 -0.50
C THR A 173 -5.67 -10.11 -0.12
N VAL A 174 -5.54 -8.82 -0.44
CA VAL A 174 -6.60 -7.81 -0.29
C VAL A 174 -7.36 -7.71 -1.60
N GLN A 175 -8.67 -7.92 -1.57
CA GLN A 175 -9.52 -7.93 -2.76
C GLN A 175 -10.87 -7.25 -2.51
N VAL A 176 -11.49 -6.79 -3.59
CA VAL A 176 -12.86 -6.28 -3.59
C VAL A 176 -13.82 -7.41 -3.96
N GLU A 177 -14.85 -7.57 -3.16
CA GLU A 177 -16.02 -8.40 -3.45
C GLU A 177 -17.24 -7.49 -3.49
N GLU A 178 -17.89 -7.40 -4.65
CA GLU A 178 -19.15 -6.67 -4.77
C GLU A 178 -20.22 -7.37 -3.91
N GLY A 179 -21.01 -6.59 -3.19
CA GLY A 179 -22.20 -7.10 -2.52
C GLY A 179 -23.11 -7.65 -3.60
N GLY A 180 -23.23 -8.98 -3.67
CA GLY A 180 -24.14 -9.60 -4.61
C GLY A 180 -25.55 -9.12 -4.34
N ASP A 181 -26.07 -8.27 -5.21
CA ASP A 181 -27.45 -8.40 -5.65
C ASP A 181 -27.43 -9.36 -6.84
N GLY A 182 -27.94 -10.56 -6.61
CA GLY A 182 -28.42 -11.36 -7.71
C GLY A 182 -29.48 -10.54 -8.45
N LYS A 183 -29.18 -10.20 -9.71
CA LYS A 183 -30.13 -10.17 -10.81
C LYS A 183 -29.43 -10.14 -12.16
#